data_AF-A0AAV1RSR0-F1
#
_entry.id   AF-A0AAV1RSR0-F1
#
_cell.length_a   1.000
_cell.length_b   1.000
_cell.length_c   1.000
_cell.angle_alpha   90.00
_cell.angle_beta   90.00
_cell.angle_gamma   90.00
#
_symmetry.space_group_name_H-M   'P 1'
#
loop_
_entity.id
_entity.type
_entity.pdbx_description
1 polymer ?
#
loop_
_entity_poly.entity_id
_entity_poly.type
_entity_poly.pdbx_seq_one_letter_code
_entity_poly.pdbx_strand_id
1 'polypeptide(L)'
;MARKRKVESSAAIVDESDRVLYSVFRNSANELSQLYSQAISHNKLSFEAGQRHALEKLSNWMAVKQEGGIMVTTDDISAYLQNELNNISIASYDSHGGRNEVNSSSTTPPTQSQDKNKNLCSSLDSEMDTTPDGSAH
;
A
#
# COMPACT_ATOMS: atom_id res chain seq x y z
N MET A 1 38.63 -46.30 19.04
CA MET A 1 38.49 -44.92 18.50
C MET A 1 37.05 -44.71 18.05
N ALA A 2 36.30 -43.93 18.83
CA ALA A 2 34.88 -43.65 18.59
C ALA A 2 34.70 -42.68 17.42
N ARG A 3 33.85 -43.04 16.45
CA ARG A 3 33.35 -42.10 15.44
C ARG A 3 31.85 -42.26 15.27
N LYS A 4 31.09 -41.92 16.33
CA LYS A 4 29.64 -41.75 16.27
C LYS A 4 29.25 -40.51 17.08
N ARG A 5 29.22 -39.37 16.39
CA ARG A 5 28.44 -38.14 16.69
C ARG A 5 28.88 -37.04 15.73
N LYS A 6 28.18 -36.89 14.61
CA LYS A 6 28.22 -35.67 13.77
C LYS A 6 27.00 -35.55 12.84
N VAL A 7 26.21 -36.61 12.67
CA VAL A 7 25.05 -36.63 11.75
C VAL A 7 23.80 -36.00 12.37
N GLU A 8 23.59 -36.16 13.67
CA GLU A 8 22.38 -35.65 14.34
C GLU A 8 22.41 -34.13 14.55
N SER A 9 23.61 -33.56 14.77
CA SER A 9 23.78 -32.11 14.85
C SER A 9 23.53 -31.43 13.50
N SER A 10 23.88 -32.03 12.36
CA SER A 10 23.64 -31.41 11.05
C SER A 10 22.19 -31.44 10.64
N ALA A 11 21.44 -32.50 10.96
CA ALA A 11 20.02 -32.59 10.63
C ALA A 11 19.18 -31.60 11.48
N ALA A 12 19.47 -31.51 12.78
CA ALA A 12 18.79 -30.56 13.67
C ALA A 12 19.12 -29.08 13.36
N ILE A 13 20.35 -28.77 12.93
CA ILE A 13 20.72 -27.40 12.50
C ILE A 13 20.02 -27.03 11.19
N VAL A 14 19.83 -27.98 10.26
CA VAL A 14 19.10 -27.74 9.01
C VAL A 14 17.61 -27.49 9.28
N ASP A 15 16.99 -28.27 10.17
CA ASP A 15 15.59 -28.09 10.57
C ASP A 15 15.36 -26.73 11.28
N GLU A 16 16.26 -26.33 12.19
CA GLU A 16 16.18 -25.00 12.81
C GLU A 16 16.40 -23.88 11.77
N SER A 17 17.29 -24.08 10.79
CA SER A 17 17.49 -23.11 9.71
C SER A 17 16.26 -22.97 8.80
N ASP A 18 15.57 -24.07 8.51
CA ASP A 18 14.33 -24.07 7.73
C ASP A 18 13.19 -23.44 8.51
N ARG A 19 13.13 -23.65 9.84
CA ARG A 19 12.16 -23.01 10.73
C ARG A 19 12.36 -21.50 10.79
N VAL A 20 13.60 -21.04 10.88
CA VAL A 20 13.94 -19.60 10.79
C VAL A 20 13.57 -19.06 9.42
N LEU A 21 13.93 -19.75 8.33
CA LEU A 21 13.60 -19.32 6.97
C LEU A 21 12.09 -19.20 6.75
N TYR A 22 11.32 -20.18 7.22
CA TYR A 22 9.86 -20.16 7.17
C TYR A 22 9.30 -18.97 7.96
N SER A 23 9.83 -18.70 9.15
CA SER A 23 9.40 -17.55 9.97
C SER A 23 9.68 -16.21 9.30
N VAL A 24 10.86 -16.05 8.69
CA VAL A 24 11.23 -14.83 7.94
C VAL A 24 10.35 -14.67 6.72
N PHE A 25 10.18 -15.72 5.92
CA PHE A 25 9.32 -15.68 4.75
C PHE A 25 7.88 -15.30 5.10
N ARG A 26 7.33 -15.93 6.15
CA ARG A 26 5.98 -15.63 6.63
C ARG A 26 5.86 -14.20 7.12
N ASN A 27 6.84 -13.70 7.87
CA ASN A 27 6.86 -12.32 8.34
C ASN A 27 6.93 -11.33 7.17
N SER A 28 7.82 -11.55 6.20
CA SER A 28 7.90 -10.72 4.99
C SER A 28 6.61 -10.77 4.15
N ALA A 29 5.95 -11.93 4.06
CA ALA A 29 4.66 -12.05 3.37
C ALA A 29 3.54 -11.29 4.10
N ASN A 30 3.57 -11.29 5.44
CA ASN A 30 2.65 -10.51 6.25
C ASN A 30 2.91 -9.01 6.09
N GLU A 31 4.17 -8.57 6.09
CA GLU A 31 4.54 -7.18 5.82
C GLU A 31 4.08 -6.73 4.43
N LEU A 32 4.26 -7.57 3.40
CA LEU A 32 3.77 -7.29 2.06
C LEU A 32 2.24 -7.15 2.03
N SER A 33 1.53 -8.00 2.76
CA SER A 33 0.06 -7.95 2.87
C SER A 33 -0.42 -6.67 3.58
N GLN A 34 0.29 -6.24 4.61
CA GLN A 34 0.03 -5.00 5.32
C GLN A 34 0.31 -3.79 4.44
N LEU A 35 1.47 -3.74 3.78
CA LEU A 35 1.85 -2.68 2.87
C LEU A 35 0.84 -2.54 1.73
N TYR A 36 0.40 -3.65 1.15
CA TYR A 36 -0.64 -3.64 0.12
C TYR A 36 -1.94 -3.05 0.66
N SER A 37 -2.41 -3.51 1.81
CA SER A 37 -3.63 -3.00 2.43
C SER A 37 -3.53 -1.49 2.69
N GLN A 38 -2.40 -1.04 3.22
CA GLN A 38 -2.10 0.37 3.46
C GLN A 38 -2.10 1.17 2.14
N ALA A 39 -1.45 0.65 1.09
CA ALA A 39 -1.41 1.29 -0.22
C ALA A 39 -2.81 1.43 -0.84
N ILE A 40 -3.65 0.40 -0.72
CA ILE A 40 -5.04 0.44 -1.20
C ILE A 40 -5.86 1.47 -0.40
N SER A 41 -5.74 1.49 0.92
CA SER A 41 -6.38 2.51 1.75
C SER A 41 -5.94 3.93 1.37
N HIS A 42 -4.64 4.12 1.13
CA HIS A 42 -4.08 5.41 0.74
C HIS A 42 -4.53 5.84 -0.66
N ASN A 43 -4.68 4.91 -1.61
CA ASN A 43 -5.19 5.21 -2.95
C ASN A 43 -6.62 5.77 -2.87
N LYS A 44 -7.50 5.11 -2.09
CA LYS A 44 -8.86 5.60 -1.87
C LYS A 44 -8.86 7.02 -1.27
N LEU A 45 -8.07 7.25 -0.23
CA LEU A 45 -7.97 8.55 0.43
C LEU A 45 -7.42 9.62 -0.53
N SER A 46 -6.40 9.29 -1.31
CA SER A 46 -5.80 10.20 -2.29
C SER A 46 -6.79 10.56 -3.40
N PHE A 47 -7.61 9.61 -3.85
CA PHE A 47 -8.66 9.85 -4.82
C PHE A 47 -9.74 10.81 -4.27
N GLU A 48 -10.22 10.57 -3.04
CA GLU A 48 -11.19 11.45 -2.38
C GLU A 48 -10.63 12.87 -2.18
N ALA A 49 -9.38 12.98 -1.73
CA ALA A 49 -8.69 14.26 -1.60
C ALA A 49 -8.53 14.98 -2.94
N GLY A 50 -8.19 14.24 -4.01
CA GLY A 50 -8.08 14.78 -5.37
C GLY A 50 -9.41 15.31 -5.91
N GLN A 51 -10.51 14.59 -5.68
CA GLN A 51 -11.85 15.04 -6.07
C GLN A 51 -12.23 16.33 -5.34
N ARG A 52 -12.01 16.38 -4.03
CA ARG A 52 -12.28 17.57 -3.22
C ARG A 52 -11.45 18.76 -3.70
N HIS A 53 -10.16 18.54 -3.91
CA HIS A 53 -9.25 19.58 -4.38
C HIS A 53 -9.65 20.14 -5.75
N ALA A 54 -10.05 19.28 -6.69
CA ALA A 54 -10.50 19.71 -8.02
C ALA A 54 -11.76 20.60 -7.94
N LEU A 55 -12.72 20.25 -7.08
CA LEU A 55 -13.93 21.03 -6.86
C LEU A 55 -13.62 22.39 -6.20
N GLU A 56 -12.76 22.41 -5.19
CA GLU A 56 -12.32 23.64 -4.54
C GLU A 56 -11.62 24.58 -5.54
N LYS A 57 -10.74 24.02 -6.39
CA LYS A 57 -10.04 24.79 -7.43
C LYS A 57 -11.01 25.39 -8.44
N LEU A 58 -11.99 24.62 -8.93
CA LEU A 58 -13.02 25.11 -9.85
C LEU A 58 -13.89 26.20 -9.20
N SER A 59 -14.34 25.99 -7.96
CA SER A 59 -15.14 26.98 -7.23
C SER A 59 -14.37 28.29 -7.04
N ASN A 60 -13.10 28.21 -6.65
CA ASN A 60 -12.25 29.39 -6.47
C ASN A 60 -12.05 30.13 -7.79
N TRP A 61 -11.80 29.40 -8.89
CA TRP A 61 -11.70 30.01 -10.22
C TRP A 61 -12.99 30.75 -10.63
N MET A 62 -14.16 30.15 -10.38
CA MET A 62 -15.45 30.80 -10.67
C MET A 62 -15.67 32.05 -9.82
N ALA A 63 -15.34 32.01 -8.53
CA ALA A 63 -15.45 33.16 -7.64
C ALA A 63 -14.61 34.34 -8.14
N VAL A 64 -13.34 34.09 -8.48
CA VAL A 64 -12.43 35.10 -9.04
C VAL A 64 -12.98 35.69 -10.35
N LYS A 65 -13.59 34.88 -11.21
CA LYS A 65 -14.21 35.36 -12.46
C LYS A 65 -15.41 36.27 -12.20
N GLN A 66 -16.26 35.91 -11.25
CA GLN A 66 -17.44 36.70 -10.89
C GLN A 66 -17.07 38.01 -10.18
N GLU A 67 -16.05 38.01 -9.32
CA GLU A 67 -15.48 39.24 -8.74
C GLU A 67 -14.95 40.20 -9.82
N GLY A 68 -14.44 39.66 -10.92
CA GLY A 68 -14.06 40.42 -12.12
C GLY A 68 -15.24 40.92 -12.96
N GLY A 69 -16.49 40.72 -12.52
CA GLY A 69 -17.70 41.12 -13.24
C GLY A 69 -18.04 40.25 -14.45
N ILE A 70 -17.32 39.14 -14.64
CA ILE A 70 -17.53 38.21 -15.75
C ILE A 70 -18.50 37.13 -15.29
N MET A 71 -19.65 37.04 -15.95
CA MET A 71 -20.54 35.90 -15.75
C MET A 71 -19.88 34.66 -16.35
N VAL A 72 -19.76 33.61 -15.54
CA VAL A 72 -19.20 32.33 -15.97
C VAL A 72 -20.25 31.57 -16.77
N THR A 73 -19.96 31.28 -18.04
CA THR A 73 -20.82 30.45 -18.89
C THR A 73 -20.39 28.99 -18.88
N THR A 74 -21.25 28.10 -19.37
CA THR A 74 -20.93 26.66 -19.51
C THR A 74 -19.72 26.43 -20.42
N ASP A 75 -19.57 27.25 -21.46
CA ASP A 75 -18.43 27.16 -22.39
C ASP A 75 -17.12 27.53 -21.70
N ASP A 76 -17.12 28.54 -20.82
CA ASP A 76 -15.96 28.93 -20.01
C ASP A 76 -15.52 27.81 -19.06
N ILE A 77 -16.49 27.14 -18.42
CA ILE A 77 -16.23 26.01 -17.52
C ILE A 77 -15.62 24.84 -18.31
N SER A 78 -16.19 24.51 -19.48
CA SER A 78 -15.69 23.44 -20.35
C SER A 78 -14.26 23.73 -20.82
N ALA A 79 -14.00 24.97 -21.29
CA ALA A 79 -12.68 25.40 -21.72
C ALA A 79 -11.65 25.35 -20.57
N TYR A 80 -12.04 25.79 -19.37
CA TYR A 80 -11.18 25.72 -18.19
C TYR A 80 -10.82 24.28 -17.82
N LEU A 81 -11.80 23.37 -17.77
CA LEU A 81 -11.56 21.96 -17.47
C LEU A 81 -10.67 21.29 -18.52
N GLN A 82 -10.89 21.55 -19.81
CA GLN A 82 -10.04 21.03 -20.88
C GLN A 82 -8.60 21.51 -20.76
N ASN A 83 -8.40 22.80 -20.46
CA ASN A 83 -7.07 23.36 -20.25
C ASN A 83 -6.36 22.73 -19.04
N GLU A 84 -7.07 22.57 -17.92
CA GLU A 84 -6.54 21.93 -16.71
C GLU A 84 -6.16 20.46 -16.96
N LEU A 85 -7.00 19.69 -17.64
CA LEU A 85 -6.71 18.30 -18.01
C LEU A 85 -5.51 18.19 -18.96
N ASN A 86 -5.40 19.10 -19.93
CA ASN A 86 -4.26 19.14 -20.84
C ASN A 86 -2.95 19.50 -20.10
N ASN A 87 -3.02 20.41 -19.12
CA ASN A 87 -1.88 20.77 -18.28
C ASN A 87 -1.42 19.61 -17.37
N ILE A 88 -2.36 18.83 -16.81
CA ILE A 88 -2.03 17.64 -16.01
C ILE A 88 -1.29 16.59 -16.87
N SER A 89 -1.73 16.40 -18.12
CA SER A 89 -1.03 15.53 -19.07
C SER A 89 0.40 16.00 -19.33
N ILE A 90 0.63 17.32 -19.29
CA ILE A 90 1.92 17.94 -19.54
C ILE A 90 2.89 17.79 -18.36
N ALA A 91 2.42 17.99 -17.13
CA ALA A 91 3.24 17.84 -15.93
C ALA A 91 3.77 16.40 -15.73
N SER A 92 3.14 15.40 -16.36
CA SER A 92 3.53 13.99 -16.25
C SER A 92 4.77 13.61 -17.06
N TYR A 93 5.24 14.45 -18.00
CA TYR A 93 6.41 14.15 -18.84
C TYR A 93 7.71 14.85 -18.44
N ASP A 94 7.68 15.84 -17.53
CA ASP A 94 8.85 16.67 -17.19
C ASP A 94 9.51 16.33 -15.84
N SER A 95 9.16 15.21 -15.21
CA SER A 95 9.82 14.73 -13.99
C SER A 95 10.94 13.72 -14.28
N HIS A 96 11.97 14.15 -15.00
CA HIS A 96 13.29 13.51 -15.00
C HIS A 96 14.36 14.50 -14.56
N GLY A 97 14.80 14.42 -13.29
CA GLY A 97 15.87 15.32 -12.85
C GLY A 97 16.31 15.36 -11.39
N GLY A 98 16.41 14.21 -10.71
CA GLY A 98 17.42 14.02 -9.64
C GLY A 98 17.04 14.35 -8.18
N ARG A 99 16.96 13.30 -7.34
CA ARG A 99 17.95 12.96 -6.29
C ARG A 99 17.49 11.74 -5.50
N ASN A 100 18.45 10.91 -5.12
CA ASN A 100 18.29 9.56 -4.60
C ASN A 100 17.53 9.51 -3.28
N GLU A 101 16.45 8.75 -3.23
CA GLU A 101 16.08 7.94 -2.07
C GLU A 101 15.45 6.66 -2.60
N VAL A 102 15.98 5.52 -2.14
CA VAL A 102 15.46 4.19 -2.46
C VAL A 102 14.07 4.12 -1.82
N ASN A 103 13.03 4.39 -2.59
CA ASN A 103 11.69 3.98 -2.24
C ASN A 103 10.98 3.43 -3.47
N SER A 104 10.60 2.16 -3.35
CA SER A 104 10.11 1.30 -4.40
C SER A 104 8.73 1.76 -4.89
N SER A 105 8.70 2.57 -5.95
CA SER A 105 7.46 2.89 -6.69
C SER A 105 7.05 1.69 -7.55
N SER A 106 6.31 0.73 -6.99
CA SER A 106 5.57 -0.23 -7.80
C SER A 106 4.27 0.42 -8.30
N THR A 107 4.29 0.89 -9.54
CA THR A 107 3.10 1.26 -10.30
C THR A 107 2.19 0.04 -10.44
N THR A 108 1.08 -0.01 -9.69
CA THR A 108 0.01 -0.99 -9.91
C THR A 108 -1.07 -0.39 -10.81
N PRO A 109 -1.54 -1.12 -11.84
CA PRO A 109 -2.59 -0.65 -12.74
C PRO A 109 -3.95 -0.51 -12.01
N PRO A 110 -4.87 0.34 -12.50
CA PRO A 110 -6.16 0.55 -11.89
C PRO A 110 -7.02 -0.71 -12.04
N THR A 111 -7.23 -1.45 -10.95
CA THR A 111 -8.20 -2.55 -10.92
C THR A 111 -9.55 -2.01 -10.48
N GLN A 112 -10.53 -2.07 -11.38
CA GLN A 112 -11.93 -1.79 -11.10
C GLN A 112 -12.44 -2.59 -9.91
N SER A 113 -13.18 -1.89 -9.04
CA SER A 113 -13.94 -2.39 -7.91
C SER A 113 -14.60 -3.75 -8.13
N GLN A 114 -14.30 -4.72 -7.26
CA GLN A 114 -15.31 -5.65 -6.76
C GLN A 114 -15.13 -5.90 -5.26
N ASP A 115 -16.09 -5.35 -4.53
CA ASP A 115 -16.27 -5.35 -3.09
C ASP A 115 -16.75 -6.72 -2.62
N LYS A 116 -15.86 -7.72 -2.54
CA LYS A 116 -16.12 -9.01 -1.87
C LYS A 116 -14.79 -9.60 -1.42
N ASN A 117 -14.36 -9.32 -0.19
CA ASN A 117 -13.50 -10.20 0.63
C ASN A 117 -13.26 -9.54 2.01
N LYS A 118 -14.36 -9.35 2.74
CA LYS A 118 -14.32 -9.10 4.18
C LYS A 118 -14.37 -10.48 4.83
N ASN A 119 -13.23 -11.10 5.15
CA ASN A 119 -13.05 -12.24 6.10
C ASN A 119 -11.88 -13.17 5.72
N LEU A 120 -10.65 -12.65 5.65
CA LEU A 120 -9.46 -13.52 5.70
C LEU A 120 -8.40 -12.91 6.62
N CYS A 121 -8.76 -12.57 7.87
CA CYS A 121 -7.76 -12.28 8.89
C CYS A 121 -8.32 -12.41 10.32
N SER A 122 -8.93 -13.57 10.65
CA SER A 122 -9.40 -13.79 12.03
C SER A 122 -9.39 -15.26 12.47
N SER A 123 -8.53 -16.11 11.92
CA SER A 123 -8.46 -17.51 12.37
C SER A 123 -7.06 -18.08 12.31
N LEU A 124 -6.17 -17.61 13.19
CA LEU A 124 -5.02 -18.39 13.67
C LEU A 124 -4.63 -17.97 15.11
N ASP A 125 -5.63 -17.84 15.99
CA ASP A 125 -5.43 -17.93 17.43
C ASP A 125 -6.19 -19.18 17.90
N SER A 126 -5.61 -20.36 17.66
CA SER A 126 -6.08 -21.62 18.26
C SER A 126 -4.90 -22.19 19.05
N GLU A 127 -4.93 -21.90 20.35
CA GLU A 127 -4.37 -22.59 21.49
C GLU A 127 -3.23 -23.60 21.23
N MET A 128 -2.01 -23.22 21.63
CA MET A 128 -1.00 -24.20 22.04
C MET A 128 -0.88 -24.15 23.56
N ASP A 129 -1.75 -24.89 24.23
CA ASP A 129 -1.58 -25.22 25.65
C ASP A 129 -0.32 -26.10 25.78
N THR A 130 0.76 -25.47 26.25
CA THR A 130 1.96 -26.16 26.69
C THR A 130 2.22 -25.70 28.11
N THR A 131 1.67 -26.45 29.07
CA THR A 131 2.08 -26.36 30.47
C THR A 131 3.22 -27.36 30.71
N PRO A 132 4.41 -26.91 31.13
CA PRO A 132 5.43 -27.77 31.69
C PRO A 132 5.47 -27.69 33.23
N ASP A 133 5.79 -28.85 33.81
CA ASP A 133 6.53 -29.07 35.07
C ASP A 133 5.80 -29.06 36.44
N GLY A 134 6.26 -29.96 37.33
CA GLY A 134 6.26 -29.69 38.77
C GLY A 134 5.65 -30.68 39.77
N SER A 135 6.30 -31.84 39.97
CA SER A 135 6.66 -32.53 41.24
C SER A 135 5.78 -32.53 42.53
N ALA A 136 5.80 -33.71 43.17
CA ALA A 136 5.73 -34.04 44.61
C ALA A 136 4.35 -34.12 45.32
N HIS A 137 3.93 -35.37 45.63
CA HIS A 137 3.82 -35.85 47.01
C HIS A 137 3.86 -37.38 47.12
#